data_AF-A0A966S2B6-F1
#
_entry.id   AF-A0A966S2B6-F1
#
_cell.length_a   1.000
_cell.length_b   1.000
_cell.length_c   1.000
_cell.angle_alpha   90.00
_cell.angle_beta   90.00
_cell.angle_gamma   90.00
#
_symmetry.space_group_name_H-M   'P 1'
#
loop_
_entity.id
_entity.type
_entity.pdbx_description
1 polymer ?
#
loop_
_entity_poly.entity_id
_entity_poly.type
_entity_poly.pdbx_seq_one_letter_code
_entity_poly.pdbx_strand_id
1 'polypeptide(L)' 'MGNKCNIVHSELEHSVLLDGCTVNDVHKMSDSLLGRNVEVVRSQRRPRALRLMLGDDSKVELDA' A
#
# COMPACT_ATOMS: atom_id res chain seq x y z
N MET A 1 -11.15 -2.58 -5.67
CA MET A 1 -10.90 -1.71 -4.50
C MET A 1 -12.15 -1.73 -3.64
N GLY A 2 -11.98 -1.91 -2.33
CA GLY A 2 -13.04 -1.89 -1.34
C GLY A 2 -13.48 -0.46 -0.99
N ASN A 3 -14.33 -0.35 0.02
CA ASN A 3 -14.86 0.93 0.48
C ASN A 3 -13.82 1.70 1.31
N LYS A 4 -13.93 3.04 1.30
CA LYS A 4 -13.11 3.94 2.14
C LYS A 4 -11.60 3.79 1.93
N CYS A 5 -11.17 3.41 0.73
CA CYS A 5 -9.76 3.36 0.39
C CYS A 5 -9.27 4.74 -0.09
N ASN A 6 -8.04 5.12 0.27
CA ASN A 6 -7.42 6.39 -0.08
C ASN A 6 -6.10 6.14 -0.83
N ILE A 7 -5.99 6.58 -2.07
CA ILE A 7 -4.79 6.41 -2.91
C ILE A 7 -4.33 7.80 -3.35
N VAL A 8 -3.11 8.18 -2.97
CA VAL A 8 -2.56 9.51 -3.23
C VAL A 8 -1.15 9.38 -3.81
N HIS A 9 -0.88 10.11 -4.90
CA HIS A 9 0.41 10.11 -5.61
C HIS A 9 0.98 8.70 -5.85
N SER A 10 0.11 7.76 -6.19
CA SER A 10 0.48 6.35 -6.32
C SER A 10 -0.16 5.70 -7.54
N GLU A 11 0.60 4.83 -8.19
CA GLU A 11 0.16 4.06 -9.36
C GLU A 11 -0.04 2.59 -8.99
N LEU A 12 -1.26 2.08 -9.22
CA LEU A 12 -1.65 0.71 -8.92
C LEU A 12 -2.05 -0.03 -10.20
N GLU A 13 -1.44 -1.19 -10.45
CA GLU A 13 -1.79 -2.09 -11.56
C GLU A 13 -2.17 -3.47 -11.02
N HIS A 14 -3.17 -4.13 -11.61
CA HIS A 14 -3.55 -5.52 -11.25
C HIS A 14 -3.66 -5.84 -9.74
N SER A 15 -4.11 -4.87 -8.93
CA SER A 15 -4.07 -4.96 -7.47
C SER A 15 -5.47 -4.97 -6.85
N VAL A 16 -5.66 -5.77 -5.80
CA VAL A 16 -6.91 -5.88 -5.04
C VAL A 16 -6.72 -5.23 -3.67
N LEU A 17 -7.46 -4.15 -3.42
CA LEU A 17 -7.49 -3.47 -2.12
C LEU A 17 -8.82 -3.80 -1.45
N LEU A 18 -8.80 -4.28 -0.20
CA LEU A 18 -9.98 -4.43 0.64
C LEU A 18 -10.30 -3.11 1.38
N ASP A 19 -11.44 -3.06 2.08
CA ASP A 19 -11.95 -1.84 2.71
C ASP A 19 -10.92 -1.16 3.65
N GLY A 20 -10.88 0.17 3.62
CA GLY A 20 -10.08 0.99 4.54
C GLY A 20 -8.59 1.12 4.22
N CYS A 21 -8.13 0.63 3.06
CA CYS A 21 -6.71 0.74 2.68
C CYS A 21 -6.25 2.18 2.42
N THR A 22 -5.02 2.52 2.80
CA THR A 22 -4.35 3.78 2.43
C THR A 22 -3.04 3.51 1.71
N VAL A 23 -2.85 4.12 0.54
CA VAL A 23 -1.60 4.07 -0.24
C VAL A 23 -1.16 5.50 -0.54
N ASN A 24 0.04 5.89 -0.10
CA ASN A 24 0.53 7.25 -0.28
C ASN A 24 2.01 7.29 -0.71
N ASP A 25 2.28 8.09 -1.74
CA ASP A 25 3.61 8.34 -2.30
C ASP A 25 4.34 7.06 -2.76
N VAL A 26 3.61 6.05 -3.23
CA VAL A 26 4.14 4.79 -3.75
C VAL A 26 4.27 4.88 -5.26
N HIS A 27 5.51 4.85 -5.77
CA HIS A 27 5.79 5.12 -7.19
C HIS A 27 5.05 4.17 -8.15
N LYS A 28 5.15 2.86 -7.93
CA LYS A 28 4.40 1.84 -8.68
C LYS A 28 4.20 0.62 -7.80
N MET A 29 2.99 0.06 -7.81
CA MET A 29 2.65 -1.21 -7.15
C MET A 29 1.80 -2.05 -8.11
N SER A 30 2.18 -3.31 -8.34
CA SER A 30 1.43 -4.24 -9.18
C SER A 30 1.18 -5.57 -8.48
N ASP A 31 0.21 -6.33 -8.99
CA ASP A 31 -0.01 -7.75 -8.62
C ASP A 31 -0.15 -7.99 -7.10
N SER A 32 -0.71 -7.01 -6.39
CA SER A 32 -0.73 -6.95 -4.93
C SER A 32 -2.14 -7.13 -4.35
N LEU A 33 -2.25 -7.78 -3.18
CA LEU A 33 -3.48 -7.86 -2.40
C LEU A 33 -3.29 -7.18 -1.05
N LEU A 34 -4.06 -6.11 -0.79
CA LEU A 34 -4.05 -5.38 0.47
C LEU A 34 -5.28 -5.76 1.29
N GLY A 35 -5.05 -6.29 2.49
CA GLY A 35 -6.08 -6.61 3.49
C GLY A 35 -6.82 -5.38 4.03
N ARG A 36 -7.83 -5.59 4.87
CA ARG A 36 -8.61 -4.46 5.43
C ARG A 36 -7.73 -3.56 6.30
N ASN A 37 -7.93 -2.24 6.20
CA ASN A 37 -7.23 -1.21 6.97
C ASN A 37 -5.68 -1.23 6.85
N VAL A 38 -5.14 -1.74 5.74
CA VAL A 38 -3.69 -1.71 5.48
C VAL A 38 -3.23 -0.31 5.07
N GLU A 39 -2.07 0.11 5.58
CA GLU A 39 -1.43 1.38 5.21
C GLU A 39 -0.05 1.13 4.58
N VAL A 40 0.16 1.67 3.36
CA VAL A 40 1.42 1.67 2.63
C VAL A 40 1.83 3.12 2.38
N VAL A 41 2.90 3.57 3.05
CA VAL A 41 3.36 4.96 2.97
C VAL A 41 4.86 5.06 2.79
N ARG A 42 5.29 5.97 1.91
CA ARG A 42 6.70 6.31 1.76
C ARG A 42 7.11 7.35 2.81
N SER A 43 8.10 7.03 3.65
CA SER A 43 8.61 8.01 4.62
C SER A 43 9.35 9.15 3.93
N GLN A 44 8.89 10.37 4.19
CA GLN A 44 9.57 11.61 3.78
C GLN A 44 10.74 11.97 4.72
N ARG A 45 10.84 11.36 5.91
CA ARG A 45 11.98 11.53 6.83
C ARG A 45 13.19 10.74 6.33
N ARG A 46 14.38 11.35 6.41
CA ARG A 46 15.64 10.66 6.15
C ARG A 46 16.05 9.77 7.34
N PRO A 47 16.64 8.59 7.10
CA PRO A 47 16.80 7.93 5.80
C PRO A 47 15.44 7.52 5.20
N ARG A 48 15.30 7.65 3.88
CA ARG A 48 14.07 7.27 3.16
C ARG A 48 13.83 5.79 3.40
N ALA A 49 12.73 5.46 4.05
CA ALA A 49 12.35 4.09 4.36
C ALA A 49 10.89 3.87 4.00
N LEU A 50 10.57 2.69 3.49
CA LEU A 50 9.21 2.23 3.39
C LEU A 50 8.74 1.81 4.79
N ARG A 51 7.62 2.34 5.27
CA ARG A 51 7.00 1.89 6.51
C ARG A 51 5.74 1.12 6.16
N LEU A 52 5.59 -0.04 6.76
CA LEU A 52 4.47 -0.95 6.55
C LEU A 52 3.85 -1.25 7.92
N MET A 53 2.54 -1.13 8.03
CA MET A 53 1.76 -1.64 9.15
C MET A 53 0.73 -2.60 8.57
N LEU A 54 0.93 -3.89 8.82
CA LEU A 54 0.21 -4.99 8.17
C LEU A 54 -0.56 -5.78 9.22
N GLY A 55 -1.85 -6.03 8.96
CA GLY A 55 -2.72 -6.85 9.81
C GLY A 55 -2.66 -8.34 9.46
N ASP A 56 -3.60 -9.12 9.98
CA ASP A 56 -3.67 -10.57 9.74
C ASP A 56 -3.83 -10.91 8.23
N ASP A 57 -3.19 -12.01 7.82
CA ASP A 57 -3.15 -12.51 6.42
C ASP A 57 -2.59 -11.54 5.37
N SER A 58 -1.62 -10.70 5.75
CA SER A 58 -0.97 -9.78 4.82
C SER A 58 0.24 -10.40 4.12
N LYS A 59 0.35 -10.20 2.80
CA LYS A 59 1.55 -10.50 2.00
C LYS A 59 2.03 -9.22 1.31
N VAL A 60 3.31 -8.88 1.48
CA VAL A 60 3.95 -7.77 0.77
C VAL A 60 5.15 -8.31 0.01
N GLU A 61 5.19 -8.04 -1.29
CA GLU A 61 6.32 -8.33 -2.16
C GLU A 61 6.86 -6.99 -2.69
N LEU A 62 8.17 -6.81 -2.59
CA LEU A 62 8.88 -5.63 -3.07
C LEU A 62 9.94 -6.10 -4.05
N ASP A 63 9.80 -5.70 -5.30
CA ASP A 63 10.88 -5.84 -6.29
C ASP A 63 11.73 -4.57 -6.32
N ALA A 64 13.03 -4.75 -6.60
CA ALA A 64 14.07 -3.72 -6.54
C ALA A 64 14.12 -2.83 -7.79
#